data_AF-A0A2V8I531-F1
#
_entry.id   AF-A0A2V8I531-F1
#
_cell.length_a   1.000
_cell.length_b   1.000
_cell.length_c   1.000
_cell.angle_alpha   90.00
_cell.angle_beta   90.00
_cell.angle_gamma   90.00
#
_symmetry.space_group_name_H-M   'P 1'
#
loop_
_entity.id
_entity.type
_entity.pdbx_description
1 polymer ?
#
loop_
_entity_poly.entity_id
_entity_poly.type
_entity_poly.pdbx_seq_one_letter_code
_entity_poly.pdbx_strand_id
1 'polypeptide(L)'
;MPGVRVGPGARIRRAILEEGVQIPADFQVGWEIEYDRKLYTVSPKGVVVVSEMPKLSEPVLPYSLQEKTIAGFKSDMRRKVRRHAA
;
A
#
# COMPACT_ATOMS: atom_id res chain seq x y z
N MET A 1 -18.81 -2.46 -5.88
CA MET A 1 -19.38 -1.40 -5.01
C MET A 1 -19.26 -0.08 -5.76
N PRO A 2 -20.27 0.79 -5.71
CA PRO A 2 -20.25 2.06 -6.44
C PRO A 2 -19.14 3.00 -5.91
N GLY A 3 -18.80 4.02 -6.69
CA GLY A 3 -17.88 5.09 -6.25
C GLY A 3 -16.40 4.74 -6.13
N VAL A 4 -15.99 3.49 -6.40
CA VAL A 4 -14.58 3.10 -6.40
C VAL A 4 -13.81 3.80 -7.53
N ARG A 5 -12.66 4.38 -7.21
CA ARG A 5 -11.73 4.96 -8.19
C ARG A 5 -10.42 4.20 -8.18
N VAL A 6 -9.90 3.86 -9.36
CA VAL A 6 -8.64 3.12 -9.50
C VAL A 6 -7.64 3.96 -10.27
N GLY A 7 -6.49 4.22 -9.65
CA GLY A 7 -5.40 4.97 -10.24
C GLY A 7 -4.73 4.21 -11.40
N PRO A 8 -4.06 4.93 -12.32
CA PRO A 8 -3.32 4.31 -13.43
C PRO A 8 -2.28 3.31 -12.92
N GLY A 9 -2.10 2.19 -13.62
CA GLY A 9 -1.08 1.20 -13.28
C GLY A 9 -1.35 0.36 -12.03
N ALA A 10 -2.43 0.62 -11.30
CA ALA A 10 -2.80 -0.21 -10.15
C ALA A 10 -3.08 -1.66 -10.57
N ARG A 11 -2.57 -2.61 -9.78
CA ARG A 11 -2.69 -4.05 -10.04
C ARG A 11 -3.50 -4.71 -8.92
N ILE A 12 -4.75 -5.04 -9.22
CA ILE A 12 -5.70 -5.56 -8.24
C ILE A 12 -6.08 -6.99 -8.64
N ARG A 13 -5.93 -7.94 -7.73
CA ARG A 13 -6.30 -9.34 -7.93
C ARG A 13 -6.92 -9.89 -6.65
N ARG A 14 -7.92 -10.77 -6.76
CA ARG A 14 -8.54 -11.45 -5.59
C ARG A 14 -8.87 -10.49 -4.45
N ALA A 15 -9.47 -9.35 -4.78
CA ALA A 15 -9.80 -8.32 -3.81
C ALA A 15 -11.27 -7.89 -3.93
N ILE A 16 -11.85 -7.51 -2.80
CA ILE A 16 -13.15 -6.85 -2.68
C ILE A 16 -12.84 -5.42 -2.20
N LEU A 17 -13.26 -4.42 -2.99
CA LEU A 17 -13.07 -3.01 -2.68
C LEU A 17 -14.39 -2.43 -2.17
N GLU A 18 -14.37 -1.78 -1.02
CA GLU A 18 -15.54 -1.11 -0.47
C GLU A 18 -15.98 0.12 -1.28
N GLU A 19 -17.21 0.56 -1.06
CA GLU A 19 -17.80 1.71 -1.74
C GLU A 19 -16.97 2.97 -1.48
N GLY A 20 -16.74 3.75 -2.53
CA GLY A 20 -16.00 5.02 -2.42
C GLY A 20 -14.49 4.89 -2.21
N VAL A 21 -13.94 3.67 -2.14
CA VAL A 21 -12.49 3.47 -1.99
C VAL A 21 -11.73 4.07 -3.18
N GLN A 22 -10.67 4.85 -2.89
CA GLN A 22 -9.81 5.47 -3.89
C GLN A 22 -8.44 4.81 -3.88
N ILE A 23 -8.18 3.97 -4.89
CA ILE A 23 -6.92 3.28 -5.06
C ILE A 23 -5.93 4.20 -5.79
N PRO A 24 -4.74 4.47 -5.22
CA PRO A 24 -3.73 5.31 -5.87
C PRO A 24 -3.09 4.61 -7.07
N ALA A 25 -2.36 5.38 -7.89
CA ALA A 25 -1.58 4.83 -9.00
C ALA A 25 -0.55 3.80 -8.52
N ASP A 26 -0.27 2.80 -9.35
CA ASP A 26 0.71 1.72 -9.12
C ASP A 26 0.50 0.88 -7.84
N PHE A 27 -0.61 1.07 -7.13
CA PHE A 27 -0.97 0.32 -5.94
C PHE A 27 -1.19 -1.16 -6.27
N GLN A 28 -0.74 -2.06 -5.40
CA GLN A 28 -0.86 -3.50 -5.59
C GLN A 28 -1.57 -4.13 -4.41
N VAL A 29 -2.57 -4.96 -4.68
CA VAL A 29 -3.29 -5.74 -3.65
C VAL A 29 -3.69 -7.11 -4.20
N GLY A 30 -3.59 -8.12 -3.33
CA GLY A 30 -3.88 -9.53 -3.60
C GLY A 30 -2.83 -10.22 -4.46
N TRP A 31 -1.62 -9.65 -4.51
CA TRP A 31 -0.43 -10.27 -5.12
C TRP A 31 0.50 -10.87 -4.07
N GLU A 32 0.63 -10.24 -2.90
CA GLU A 32 1.45 -10.74 -1.80
C GLU A 32 0.59 -10.89 -0.54
N ILE A 33 0.01 -12.07 -0.39
CA ILE A 33 -1.01 -12.33 0.64
C ILE A 33 -0.46 -12.19 2.05
N GLU A 34 0.81 -12.53 2.29
CA GLU A 34 1.40 -12.37 3.61
C GLU A 34 1.52 -10.90 4.02
N TYR A 35 1.69 -10.01 3.06
CA TYR A 35 1.68 -8.58 3.31
C TYR A 35 0.28 -8.00 3.42
N ASP A 36 -0.61 -8.38 2.50
CA ASP A 36 -1.99 -7.91 2.52
C ASP A 36 -2.66 -8.24 3.86
N ARG A 37 -2.32 -9.38 4.47
CA ARG A 37 -2.76 -9.77 5.83
C ARG A 37 -2.34 -8.82 6.94
N LYS A 38 -1.27 -8.05 6.76
CA LYS A 38 -0.79 -7.06 7.74
C LYS A 38 -1.60 -5.76 7.69
N LEU A 39 -2.23 -5.49 6.54
CA LEU A 39 -2.92 -4.23 6.28
C LEU A 39 -4.45 -4.39 6.20
N TYR A 40 -4.92 -5.57 5.82
CA TYR A 40 -6.30 -5.82 5.43
C TYR A 40 -6.82 -7.15 5.96
N THR A 41 -8.15 -7.29 5.95
CA THR A 41 -8.79 -8.57 6.17
C THR A 41 -8.58 -9.47 4.96
N VAL A 42 -8.00 -10.65 5.17
CA VAL A 42 -7.81 -11.64 4.11
C VAL A 42 -8.48 -12.95 4.49
N SER A 43 -9.42 -13.38 3.67
CA SER A 43 -10.14 -14.65 3.85
C SER A 43 -9.19 -15.87 3.77
N PRO A 44 -9.61 -17.05 4.27
CA PRO A 44 -8.79 -18.27 4.18
C PRO A 44 -8.44 -18.66 2.75
N LYS A 45 -9.34 -18.38 1.80
CA LYS A 45 -9.08 -18.63 0.38
C LYS A 45 -8.12 -17.60 -0.22
N GLY A 46 -7.80 -16.48 0.43
CA GLY A 46 -6.88 -15.46 -0.10
C GLY A 46 -7.57 -14.35 -0.89
N VAL A 47 -8.84 -14.04 -0.57
CA VAL A 47 -9.52 -12.82 -1.01
C VAL A 47 -9.28 -11.72 0.01
N VAL A 48 -8.77 -10.57 -0.45
CA VAL A 48 -8.47 -9.38 0.36
C VAL A 48 -9.68 -8.44 0.40
N VAL A 49 -10.04 -7.89 1.55
CA VAL A 49 -11.10 -6.89 1.70
C VAL A 49 -10.46 -5.54 2.01
N VAL A 50 -10.68 -4.56 1.14
CA VAL A 50 -10.14 -3.20 1.24
C VAL A 50 -11.28 -2.23 1.55
N SER A 51 -11.37 -1.82 2.81
CA SER A 51 -12.37 -0.86 3.31
C SER A 51 -11.89 0.59 3.28
N GLU A 52 -10.60 0.79 3.52
CA GLU A 52 -9.96 2.10 3.52
C GLU A 52 -8.52 1.99 3.03
N MET A 53 -7.94 3.11 2.60
CA MET A 53 -6.52 3.16 2.31
C MET A 53 -5.72 3.32 3.60
N PRO A 54 -4.60 2.59 3.77
CA PRO A 54 -3.71 2.80 4.89
C PRO A 54 -3.29 4.27 4.90
N LYS A 55 -3.41 4.90 6.07
CA LYS A 55 -2.99 6.28 6.27
C LYS A 55 -1.48 6.32 6.09
N LEU A 56 -1.02 6.79 4.92
CA LEU A 56 0.38 6.83 4.56
C LEU A 56 1.09 7.91 5.37
N SER A 57 1.61 7.54 6.53
CA SER A 57 2.84 8.15 7.05
C SER A 57 4.09 7.62 6.33
N GLU A 58 3.95 6.56 5.52
CA GLU A 58 4.99 5.97 4.69
C GLU A 58 4.46 5.72 3.27
N PRO A 59 5.27 5.89 2.21
CA PRO A 59 4.80 5.69 0.84
C PRO A 59 4.43 4.21 0.58
N VAL A 60 3.24 3.94 0.01
CA VAL A 60 3.00 2.65 -0.66
C VAL A 60 3.83 2.65 -1.94
N LEU A 61 5.06 2.20 -1.82
CA LEU A 61 5.85 1.84 -2.97
C LEU A 61 5.25 0.56 -3.57
N PRO A 62 5.27 0.40 -4.91
CA PRO A 62 4.94 -0.88 -5.52
C PRO A 62 5.84 -1.96 -4.90
N TYR A 63 5.26 -3.11 -4.60
CA TYR A 63 5.87 -4.17 -3.79
C TYR A 63 7.27 -4.59 -4.30
N SER A 64 7.46 -4.55 -5.63
CA SER A 64 8.73 -4.80 -6.32
C SER A 64 9.86 -3.80 -6.03
N LEU A 65 9.55 -2.62 -5.46
CA LEU A 65 10.53 -1.60 -5.06
C LEU A 65 10.78 -1.58 -3.55
N GLN A 66 10.00 -2.31 -2.74
CA GLN A 66 10.13 -2.28 -1.28
C GLN A 66 11.31 -3.09 -0.76
N GLU A 67 11.74 -4.15 -1.45
CA GLU A 67 12.94 -4.94 -1.10
C GLU A 67 14.23 -4.11 -1.11
N LYS A 68 14.30 -3.05 -1.93
CA LYS A 68 15.48 -2.17 -2.02
C LYS A 68 15.38 -0.92 -1.13
N THR A 69 14.18 -0.57 -0.67
CA THR A 69 13.93 0.77 -0.09
C THR A 69 13.85 0.77 1.44
N ILE A 70 13.49 -0.34 2.11
CA ILE A 70 13.38 -0.34 3.59
C ILE A 70 14.75 -0.10 4.26
N ALA A 71 15.86 -0.59 3.67
CA ALA A 71 17.21 -0.35 4.18
C ALA A 71 17.74 1.07 3.87
N GLY A 72 17.42 1.62 2.69
CA GLY A 72 17.90 2.94 2.25
C GLY A 72 17.06 4.12 2.76
N PHE A 73 15.76 3.94 2.94
CA PHE A 73 14.85 5.05 3.26
C PHE A 73 14.86 5.42 4.76
N LYS A 74 15.00 4.41 5.65
CA LYS A 74 15.16 4.65 7.10
C LYS A 74 16.41 5.46 7.42
N SER A 75 17.47 5.31 6.63
CA SER A 75 18.75 6.00 6.83
C SER A 75 18.73 7.44 6.28
N ASP A 76 18.04 7.68 5.16
CA ASP A 76 17.92 9.03 4.59
C ASP A 76 16.92 9.94 5.31
N MET A 77 15.79 9.40 5.79
CA MET A 77 14.79 10.19 6.53
C MET A 77 15.37 10.71 7.86
N ARG A 78 16.12 9.86 8.60
CA ARG A 78 16.81 10.27 9.84
C ARG A 78 17.88 11.33 9.61
N ARG A 79 18.50 11.37 8.42
CA ARG A 79 19.48 12.40 8.05
C ARG A 79 18.83 13.72 7.66
N LYS A 80 17.68 13.71 6.98
CA LYS A 80 17.00 14.93 6.52
C LYS A 80 16.35 15.72 7.66
N VAL A 81 15.74 15.04 8.63
CA VAL A 81 15.10 15.72 9.79
C VAL A 81 16.13 16.43 10.69
N ARG A 82 17.38 15.96 10.72
CA ARG A 82 18.46 16.59 11.51
C ARG A 82 19.06 17.86 10.89
N ARG A 83 18.75 18.20 9.64
CA ARG A 83 19.34 19.38 8.96
C ARG A 83 18.48 20.66 9.04
N HIS A 84 17.32 20.62 9.68
CA HIS A 84 16.44 21.78 9.88
C HIS A 84 16.27 22.17 11.37
N ALA A 85 17.10 21.61 12.25
CA ALA A 85 17.10 21.90 13.69
C ALA A 85 18.46 22.46 14.17
N ALA A 86 19.12 23.25 13.32
CA ALA A 86 20.30 24.05 13.66
C ALA A 86 20.15 25.44 13.04
#